data_AF-A0A6B2FX39-F1
#
_entry.id   AF-A0A6B2FX39-F1
#
_cell.length_a   1.000
_cell.length_b   1.000
_cell.length_c   1.000
_cell.angle_alpha   90.00
_cell.angle_beta   90.00
_cell.angle_gamma   90.00
#
_symmetry.space_group_name_H-M   'P 1'
#
loop_
_entity.id
_entity.type
_entity.pdbx_description
1 polymer ?
#
loop_
_entity_poly.entity_id
_entity_poly.type
_entity_poly.pdbx_seq_one_letter_code
_entity_poly.pdbx_strand_id
1 'polypeptide(L)'
;SLKSHKFYLNLFGVFDEKNYVIHGNGKYGPVTESYKFTSEDFLMSVKMHEHLFDPLINGNLKELIIQKLDSHKSELTLTDMSDIITNILSYKTTKTFVKIPEIPSSESFSIHMSPRKSAIFLQLDVFLDPTKESTQKWISIVSTLYEAVNIKLRIFLFDPEYQMNEKFAYRFYRYVLNSVVKFNGSKVDPYVNIAVFDNLLDSVIHTFHAETLQSWFVESAFANCDMDNIILRDSKRCIGVYRLHSLMVEGHAYDSIKGSAASGLQLVLGNSENPYIFDTIVMENLGYFQFKGYPGAFSLNIKEIKNTENSYIIESIVSVTTGSSDVVAVDSFLGQLIKVQVVSSSTGEKPIPKAETQWWNKISSPFREETTNLSTINIFSLATGLLYERFMRIMILSVLKHTKTPVKFWFLKNYASPQFTKSIEIMSKKFDFQYEYVQYQWPHWLLKQTEKQRIIWGYKILFLDVLFPLDVPRIIFVDADQIVRADLNELYQMDMAGAPYAYTPFCDDRPEMESFRFWKKGYWRDHLRGKSYHISALYLVDLYRFREMMAGDRIRGQYQMLSRDPKSL
;
A
#
# COMPACT_ATOMS: atom_id res chain seq x y z
N SER A 1 -14.52 -42.11 9.10
CA SER A 1 -15.57 -41.55 9.99
C SER A 1 -15.99 -40.19 9.45
N LEU A 2 -17.18 -39.66 9.78
CA LEU A 2 -17.71 -38.37 9.29
C LEU A 2 -16.71 -37.19 9.37
N LYS A 3 -15.77 -37.20 10.32
CA LYS A 3 -14.69 -36.21 10.42
C LYS A 3 -13.73 -36.24 9.22
N SER A 4 -13.38 -37.43 8.74
CA SER A 4 -12.53 -37.60 7.56
C SER A 4 -13.24 -37.13 6.29
N HIS A 5 -14.54 -37.41 6.16
CA HIS A 5 -15.32 -36.96 5.01
C HIS A 5 -15.40 -35.42 4.96
N LYS A 6 -15.75 -34.79 6.10
CA LYS A 6 -15.78 -33.33 6.22
C LYS A 6 -14.40 -32.68 5.99
N PHE A 7 -13.33 -33.35 6.40
CA PHE A 7 -11.97 -32.92 6.13
C PHE A 7 -11.67 -32.88 4.62
N TYR A 8 -12.01 -33.94 3.87
CA TYR A 8 -11.81 -33.97 2.42
C TYR A 8 -12.70 -32.96 1.68
N LEU A 9 -13.96 -32.81 2.08
CA LEU A 9 -14.85 -31.78 1.51
C LEU A 9 -14.27 -30.38 1.66
N ASN A 10 -13.78 -30.05 2.86
CA ASN A 10 -13.11 -28.77 3.11
C ASN A 10 -11.81 -28.62 2.31
N LEU A 11 -10.99 -29.69 2.22
CA LEU A 11 -9.73 -29.68 1.49
C LEU A 11 -9.93 -29.40 -0.01
N PHE A 12 -10.97 -29.97 -0.62
CA PHE A 12 -11.30 -29.76 -2.03
C PHE A 12 -12.21 -28.54 -2.27
N GLY A 13 -12.65 -27.85 -1.21
CA GLY A 13 -13.60 -26.75 -1.27
C GLY A 13 -14.91 -27.18 -1.95
N VAL A 14 -15.40 -28.36 -1.60
CA VAL A 14 -16.67 -28.95 -2.05
C VAL A 14 -17.68 -28.75 -0.94
N PHE A 15 -18.84 -28.19 -1.28
CA PHE A 15 -19.93 -27.98 -0.33
C PHE A 15 -20.82 -29.22 -0.26
N ASP A 16 -21.35 -29.51 0.93
CA ASP A 16 -22.34 -30.57 1.14
C ASP A 16 -23.53 -30.39 0.17
N GLU A 17 -24.09 -31.51 -0.30
CA GLU A 17 -25.29 -31.58 -1.16
C GLU A 17 -25.15 -31.04 -2.60
N LYS A 18 -23.94 -30.75 -3.07
CA LYS A 18 -23.68 -30.35 -4.46
C LYS A 18 -22.80 -31.38 -5.18
N ASN A 19 -23.13 -31.64 -6.45
CA ASN A 19 -22.35 -32.56 -7.29
C ASN A 19 -21.16 -31.82 -7.93
N TYR A 20 -19.97 -32.40 -7.81
CA TYR A 20 -18.75 -31.90 -8.46
C TYR A 20 -18.05 -33.04 -9.18
N VAL A 21 -17.37 -32.73 -10.28
CA VAL A 21 -16.48 -33.65 -10.97
C VAL A 21 -15.05 -33.19 -10.72
N ILE A 22 -14.21 -34.09 -10.21
CA ILE A 22 -12.80 -33.83 -9.96
C ILE A 22 -12.00 -34.76 -10.87
N HIS A 23 -11.17 -34.18 -11.73
CA HIS A 23 -10.26 -34.91 -12.63
C HIS A 23 -8.90 -34.20 -12.67
N GLY A 24 -7.83 -34.90 -12.27
CA GLY A 24 -6.53 -34.27 -11.99
C GLY A 24 -6.67 -33.10 -11.00
N ASN A 25 -6.19 -31.92 -11.40
CA ASN A 25 -6.35 -30.66 -10.66
C ASN A 25 -7.59 -29.83 -11.06
N GLY A 26 -8.39 -30.31 -12.02
CA GLY A 26 -9.62 -29.66 -12.45
C GLY A 26 -10.78 -29.96 -11.49
N LYS A 27 -11.36 -28.92 -10.90
CA LYS A 27 -12.65 -29.00 -10.20
C LYS A 27 -13.73 -28.40 -11.09
N TYR A 28 -14.67 -29.23 -11.53
CA TYR A 28 -15.81 -28.82 -12.34
C TYR A 28 -17.08 -28.89 -11.51
N GLY A 29 -17.77 -27.76 -11.39
CA GLY A 29 -19.03 -27.67 -10.67
C GLY A 29 -19.16 -26.40 -9.81
N PRO A 30 -20.27 -26.29 -9.07
CA PRO A 30 -21.28 -27.33 -8.86
C PRO A 30 -22.10 -27.62 -10.12
N VAL A 31 -22.34 -28.90 -10.40
CA VAL A 31 -23.19 -29.36 -11.49
C VAL A 31 -24.64 -29.13 -11.07
N THR A 32 -25.33 -28.24 -11.76
CA THR A 32 -26.74 -27.88 -11.52
C THR A 32 -27.68 -28.76 -12.35
N GLU A 33 -28.96 -28.85 -11.96
CA GLU A 33 -29.95 -29.62 -12.71
C GLU A 33 -30.13 -29.16 -14.17
N SER A 34 -29.79 -27.90 -14.45
CA SER A 34 -29.85 -27.29 -15.79
C SER A 34 -28.81 -27.84 -16.77
N TYR A 35 -27.73 -28.46 -16.30
CA TYR A 35 -26.69 -29.03 -17.15
C TYR A 35 -26.20 -30.34 -16.55
N LYS A 36 -26.50 -31.46 -17.22
CA LYS A 36 -25.99 -32.77 -16.82
C LYS A 36 -24.60 -32.96 -17.42
N PHE A 37 -23.61 -33.09 -16.54
CA PHE A 37 -22.26 -33.49 -16.94
C PHE A 37 -22.30 -34.89 -17.55
N THR A 38 -21.97 -35.02 -18.83
CA THR A 38 -22.06 -36.26 -19.61
C THR A 38 -20.72 -36.99 -19.70
N SER A 39 -20.73 -38.21 -20.25
CA SER A 39 -19.50 -38.95 -20.58
C SER A 39 -18.64 -38.23 -21.61
N GLU A 40 -19.23 -37.44 -22.51
CA GLU A 40 -18.49 -36.66 -23.51
C GLU A 40 -17.74 -35.50 -22.85
N ASP A 41 -18.38 -34.81 -21.89
CA ASP A 41 -17.75 -33.74 -21.10
C ASP A 41 -16.58 -34.29 -20.27
N PHE A 42 -16.73 -35.50 -19.71
CA PHE A 42 -15.65 -36.19 -19.03
C PHE A 42 -14.49 -36.48 -19.98
N LEU A 43 -14.77 -37.05 -21.15
CA LEU A 43 -13.75 -37.35 -22.16
C LEU A 43 -13.04 -36.06 -22.64
N MET A 44 -13.76 -34.96 -22.76
CA MET A 44 -13.18 -33.66 -23.09
C MET A 44 -12.24 -33.17 -21.99
N SER A 45 -12.62 -33.34 -20.72
CA SER A 45 -11.75 -32.98 -19.58
C SER A 45 -10.45 -33.81 -19.56
N VAL A 46 -10.53 -35.10 -19.91
CA VAL A 46 -9.37 -35.99 -20.06
C VAL A 46 -8.46 -35.50 -21.18
N LYS A 47 -9.00 -35.28 -22.38
CA LYS A 47 -8.23 -34.77 -23.54
C LYS A 47 -7.60 -33.41 -23.27
N MET A 48 -8.28 -32.52 -22.55
CA MET A 48 -7.75 -31.22 -22.17
C MET A 48 -6.60 -31.36 -21.16
N HIS A 49 -6.72 -32.28 -20.20
CA HIS A 49 -5.64 -32.60 -19.26
C HIS A 49 -4.42 -33.16 -20.00
N GLU A 50 -4.60 -34.19 -20.83
CA GLU A 50 -3.55 -34.76 -21.68
C GLU A 50 -2.86 -33.67 -22.53
N HIS A 51 -3.63 -32.84 -23.24
CA HIS A 51 -3.06 -31.77 -24.07
C HIS A 51 -2.23 -30.74 -23.26
N LEU A 52 -2.67 -30.39 -22.05
CA LEU A 52 -1.97 -29.40 -21.22
C LEU A 52 -0.71 -29.97 -20.55
N PHE A 53 -0.73 -31.25 -20.18
CA PHE A 53 0.28 -31.82 -19.29
C PHE A 53 1.18 -32.88 -19.92
N ASP A 54 0.75 -33.60 -20.96
CA ASP A 54 1.60 -34.55 -21.68
C ASP A 54 2.88 -33.88 -22.24
N PRO A 55 2.84 -32.65 -22.79
CA PRO A 55 4.06 -31.97 -23.22
C PRO A 55 5.06 -31.71 -22.08
N LEU A 56 4.59 -31.58 -20.83
CA LEU A 56 5.43 -31.32 -19.67
C LEU A 56 6.13 -32.59 -19.14
N ILE A 57 5.54 -33.76 -19.38
CA ILE A 57 6.06 -35.05 -18.90
C ILE A 57 6.86 -35.78 -19.98
N ASN A 58 6.82 -35.33 -21.23
CA ASN A 58 7.49 -36.00 -22.34
C ASN A 58 9.04 -35.95 -22.29
N GLY A 59 9.65 -36.89 -23.02
CA GLY A 59 11.11 -37.00 -23.18
C GLY A 59 11.84 -37.40 -21.89
N ASN A 60 12.91 -36.69 -21.57
CA ASN A 60 13.85 -37.03 -20.49
C ASN A 60 13.19 -37.09 -19.09
N LEU A 61 12.08 -36.39 -18.86
CA LEU A 61 11.38 -36.40 -17.57
C LEU A 61 10.68 -37.74 -17.34
N LYS A 62 10.00 -38.28 -18.35
CA LYS A 62 9.40 -39.62 -18.30
C LYS A 62 10.45 -40.70 -18.04
N GLU A 63 11.58 -40.64 -18.74
CA GLU A 63 12.69 -41.59 -18.54
C GLU A 63 13.29 -41.49 -17.14
N LEU A 64 13.47 -40.26 -16.61
CA LEU A 64 13.96 -40.04 -15.26
C LEU A 64 12.99 -40.57 -14.20
N ILE A 65 11.68 -40.41 -14.39
CA ILE A 65 10.64 -40.93 -13.50
C ILE A 65 10.69 -42.46 -13.48
N ILE A 66 10.75 -43.10 -14.65
CA ILE A 66 10.86 -44.57 -14.77
C ILE A 66 12.11 -45.07 -14.03
N GLN A 67 13.27 -44.44 -14.29
CA GLN A 67 14.53 -44.82 -13.65
C GLN A 67 14.51 -44.66 -12.13
N LYS A 68 13.82 -43.63 -11.62
CA LYS A 68 13.64 -43.37 -10.19
C LYS A 68 12.68 -44.37 -9.53
N LEU A 69 11.57 -44.70 -10.18
CA LEU A 69 10.60 -45.71 -9.73
C LEU A 69 11.26 -47.09 -9.62
N ASP A 70 12.02 -47.48 -10.66
CA ASP A 70 12.72 -48.77 -10.72
C ASP A 70 13.82 -48.87 -9.65
N SER A 71 14.57 -47.78 -9.41
CA SER A 71 15.65 -47.77 -8.43
C SER A 71 15.18 -47.80 -6.96
N HIS A 72 13.96 -47.30 -6.67
CA HIS A 72 13.44 -47.20 -5.30
C HIS A 72 12.40 -48.29 -4.94
N LYS A 73 12.07 -49.21 -5.86
CA LYS A 73 11.03 -50.25 -5.67
C LYS A 73 9.72 -49.69 -5.11
N SER A 74 9.28 -48.54 -5.62
CA SER A 74 8.05 -47.89 -5.16
C SER A 74 6.80 -48.61 -5.68
N GLU A 75 5.73 -48.66 -4.88
CA GLU A 75 4.40 -49.15 -5.30
C GLU A 75 3.65 -48.15 -6.21
N LEU A 76 4.17 -46.94 -6.38
CA LEU A 76 3.58 -45.90 -7.23
C LEU A 76 3.78 -46.22 -8.71
N THR A 77 2.73 -46.09 -9.49
CA THR A 77 2.79 -46.26 -10.95
C THR A 77 3.32 -45.00 -11.64
N LEU A 78 3.74 -45.14 -12.90
CA LEU A 78 4.10 -43.99 -13.74
C LEU A 78 2.95 -42.98 -13.84
N THR A 79 1.71 -43.48 -13.91
CA THR A 79 0.48 -42.68 -13.87
C THR A 79 0.33 -41.91 -12.55
N ASP A 80 0.56 -42.55 -11.40
CA ASP A 80 0.47 -41.84 -10.10
C ASP A 80 1.53 -40.74 -9.98
N MET A 81 2.76 -40.99 -10.43
CA MET A 81 3.84 -39.99 -10.42
C MET A 81 3.62 -38.89 -11.45
N SER A 82 3.12 -39.24 -12.62
CA SER A 82 2.67 -38.30 -13.65
C SER A 82 1.63 -37.38 -13.05
N ASP A 83 0.58 -37.92 -12.43
CA ASP A 83 -0.49 -37.17 -11.79
C ASP A 83 0.02 -36.31 -10.63
N ILE A 84 0.94 -36.79 -9.81
CA ILE A 84 1.56 -35.95 -8.75
C ILE A 84 2.34 -34.78 -9.37
N ILE A 85 3.10 -35.02 -10.43
CA ILE A 85 3.92 -33.98 -11.09
C ILE A 85 3.03 -32.99 -11.83
N THR A 86 2.04 -33.45 -12.59
CA THR A 86 1.03 -32.58 -13.19
C THR A 86 0.29 -31.81 -12.12
N ASN A 87 0.00 -32.41 -10.97
CA ASN A 87 -0.70 -31.70 -9.90
C ASN A 87 0.18 -30.63 -9.23
N ILE A 88 1.50 -30.85 -9.13
CA ILE A 88 2.46 -29.86 -8.62
C ILE A 88 2.66 -28.72 -9.63
N LEU A 89 2.88 -29.03 -10.91
CA LEU A 89 3.01 -28.05 -12.00
C LEU A 89 1.69 -27.31 -12.28
N SER A 90 0.63 -28.06 -12.03
CA SER A 90 -0.78 -27.76 -11.84
C SER A 90 -1.14 -26.54 -11.02
N TYR A 91 -0.41 -26.40 -9.91
CA TYR A 91 -0.77 -25.48 -8.86
C TYR A 91 -0.64 -24.07 -9.42
N LYS A 92 -1.78 -23.40 -9.60
CA LYS A 92 -1.96 -22.09 -10.27
C LYS A 92 -0.76 -21.16 -10.08
N THR A 93 0.25 -21.29 -10.91
CA THR A 93 1.26 -20.28 -11.08
C THR A 93 1.05 -19.71 -12.46
N THR A 94 0.62 -18.45 -12.53
CA THR A 94 0.75 -17.58 -13.71
C THR A 94 2.20 -17.38 -14.15
N LYS A 95 3.15 -18.12 -13.55
CA LYS A 95 4.58 -18.05 -13.75
C LYS A 95 4.99 -19.23 -14.61
N THR A 96 5.56 -18.94 -15.77
CA THR A 96 6.20 -19.93 -16.63
C THR A 96 7.57 -20.29 -16.03
N PHE A 97 7.83 -21.57 -15.86
CA PHE A 97 9.17 -22.03 -15.52
C PHE A 97 10.04 -21.96 -16.78
N VAL A 98 10.93 -20.97 -16.84
CA VAL A 98 11.90 -20.84 -17.92
C VAL A 98 13.19 -21.53 -17.50
N LYS A 99 13.67 -22.49 -18.29
CA LYS A 99 15.00 -23.07 -18.10
C LYS A 99 16.02 -21.98 -18.42
N ILE A 100 16.77 -21.55 -17.42
CA ILE A 100 17.89 -20.61 -17.62
C ILE A 100 18.92 -21.32 -18.51
N PRO A 101 19.38 -20.69 -19.61
CA PRO A 101 20.44 -21.25 -20.45
C PRO A 101 21.66 -21.63 -19.62
N GLU A 102 22.45 -22.61 -20.08
CA GLU A 102 23.75 -22.89 -19.48
C GLU A 102 24.67 -21.69 -19.75
N ILE A 103 24.71 -20.76 -18.80
CA ILE A 103 25.64 -19.64 -18.80
C ILE A 103 27.02 -20.26 -18.53
N PRO A 104 28.01 -20.08 -19.42
CA PRO A 104 29.37 -20.55 -19.16
C PRO A 104 29.81 -20.00 -17.82
N SER A 105 30.19 -20.89 -16.90
CA SER A 105 30.77 -20.53 -15.62
C SER A 105 32.18 -19.98 -15.86
N SER A 106 32.27 -18.78 -16.45
CA SER A 106 33.50 -18.02 -16.31
C SER A 106 33.59 -17.61 -14.84
N GLU A 107 34.67 -18.01 -14.18
CA GLU A 107 34.92 -17.73 -12.77
C GLU A 107 34.93 -16.21 -12.48
N SER A 108 35.07 -15.38 -13.52
CA SER A 108 35.19 -13.93 -13.42
C SER A 108 33.90 -13.18 -13.07
N PHE A 109 32.70 -13.73 -13.35
CA PHE A 109 31.42 -13.02 -13.18
C PHE A 109 30.35 -13.82 -12.43
N SER A 110 30.73 -14.96 -11.86
CA SER A 110 29.78 -15.84 -11.18
C SER A 110 30.35 -16.39 -9.87
N ILE A 111 29.48 -16.51 -8.87
CA ILE A 111 29.78 -17.09 -7.57
C ILE A 111 28.88 -18.31 -7.41
N HIS A 112 29.49 -19.46 -7.13
CA HIS A 112 28.77 -20.72 -6.94
C HIS A 112 29.00 -21.24 -5.51
N MET A 113 27.91 -21.50 -4.79
CA MET A 113 27.94 -22.06 -3.44
C MET A 113 27.13 -23.35 -3.39
N SER A 114 27.76 -24.41 -2.89
CA SER A 114 27.13 -25.72 -2.75
C SER A 114 26.14 -25.77 -1.60
N PRO A 115 25.15 -26.68 -1.64
CA PRO A 115 24.25 -26.93 -0.51
C PRO A 115 25.01 -27.28 0.78
N ARG A 116 24.49 -26.84 1.92
CA ARG A 116 25.07 -27.11 3.24
C ARG A 116 24.90 -28.57 3.69
N LYS A 117 23.84 -29.23 3.23
CA LYS A 117 23.51 -30.62 3.54
C LYS A 117 23.37 -31.41 2.25
N SER A 118 23.85 -32.65 2.24
CA SER A 118 23.63 -33.65 1.19
C SER A 118 22.20 -34.22 1.22
N ALA A 119 21.20 -33.34 1.29
CA ALA A 119 19.78 -33.65 1.30
C ALA A 119 19.07 -32.87 0.18
N ILE A 120 17.74 -32.94 0.10
CA ILE A 120 16.94 -32.12 -0.80
C ILE A 120 17.33 -30.64 -0.60
N PHE A 121 17.56 -29.94 -1.71
CA PHE A 121 17.96 -28.54 -1.72
C PHE A 121 17.12 -27.75 -2.72
N LEU A 122 17.01 -26.45 -2.48
CA LEU A 122 16.46 -25.50 -3.45
C LEU A 122 17.59 -24.93 -4.29
N GLN A 123 17.42 -24.86 -5.61
CA GLN A 123 18.35 -24.12 -6.46
C GLN A 123 17.90 -22.66 -6.56
N LEU A 124 18.78 -21.73 -6.21
CA LEU A 124 18.53 -20.30 -6.29
C LEU A 124 19.58 -19.64 -7.20
N ASP A 125 19.10 -19.10 -8.31
CA ASP A 125 19.91 -18.37 -9.28
C ASP A 125 19.57 -16.89 -9.20
N VAL A 126 20.56 -16.05 -8.88
CA VAL A 126 20.37 -14.62 -8.61
C VAL A 126 21.23 -13.81 -9.57
N PHE A 127 20.62 -12.84 -10.24
CA PHE A 127 21.30 -11.90 -11.13
C PHE A 127 21.31 -10.54 -10.45
N LEU A 128 22.50 -10.01 -10.20
CA LEU A 128 22.68 -8.76 -9.45
C LEU A 128 23.58 -7.80 -10.22
N ASP A 129 23.20 -6.52 -10.21
CA ASP A 129 24.05 -5.42 -10.62
C ASP A 129 24.64 -4.76 -9.37
N PRO A 130 25.95 -4.87 -9.11
CA PRO A 130 26.56 -4.35 -7.88
C PRO A 130 26.46 -2.83 -7.74
N THR A 131 26.14 -2.09 -8.81
CA THR A 131 26.03 -0.63 -8.81
C THR A 131 24.66 -0.12 -8.33
N LYS A 132 23.62 -0.96 -8.35
CA LYS A 132 22.23 -0.57 -8.04
C LYS A 132 21.91 -0.65 -6.54
N GLU A 133 21.07 0.27 -6.06
CA GLU A 133 20.57 0.28 -4.68
C GLU A 133 19.76 -0.98 -4.30
N SER A 134 19.02 -1.56 -5.26
CA SER A 134 18.23 -2.78 -5.04
C SER A 134 19.10 -3.99 -4.68
N THR A 135 20.34 -4.05 -5.18
CA THR A 135 21.28 -5.12 -4.89
C THR A 135 21.67 -5.16 -3.43
N GLN A 136 21.81 -4.00 -2.77
CA GLN A 136 22.12 -3.92 -1.33
C GLN A 136 21.08 -4.63 -0.47
N LYS A 137 19.80 -4.57 -0.87
CA LYS A 137 18.69 -5.27 -0.23
C LYS A 137 18.72 -6.76 -0.53
N TRP A 138 18.74 -7.12 -1.81
CA TRP A 138 18.63 -8.50 -2.24
C TRP A 138 19.79 -9.38 -1.75
N ILE A 139 21.01 -8.87 -1.75
CA ILE A 139 22.17 -9.64 -1.28
C ILE A 139 22.03 -10.03 0.20
N SER A 140 21.48 -9.13 1.03
CA SER A 140 21.26 -9.40 2.46
C SER A 140 20.20 -10.49 2.67
N ILE A 141 19.13 -10.46 1.89
CA ILE A 141 18.06 -11.48 1.93
C ILE A 141 18.60 -12.83 1.46
N VAL A 142 19.30 -12.86 0.32
CA VAL A 142 19.87 -14.08 -0.27
C VAL A 142 20.87 -14.74 0.69
N SER A 143 21.74 -13.94 1.31
CA SER A 143 22.70 -14.42 2.33
C SER A 143 21.98 -15.08 3.51
N THR A 144 20.92 -14.44 4.02
CA THR A 144 20.15 -14.99 5.14
C THR A 144 19.37 -16.25 4.76
N LEU A 145 18.82 -16.32 3.54
CA LEU A 145 18.14 -17.51 3.02
C LEU A 145 19.09 -18.69 2.86
N TYR A 146 20.29 -18.45 2.33
CA TYR A 146 21.34 -19.47 2.22
C TYR A 146 21.76 -20.00 3.60
N GLU A 147 21.66 -19.17 4.64
CA GLU A 147 21.87 -19.60 6.01
C GLU A 147 20.76 -20.47 6.59
N ALA A 148 19.51 -20.06 6.36
CA ALA A 148 18.33 -20.68 6.96
C ALA A 148 17.88 -21.95 6.24
N VAL A 149 18.09 -22.05 4.92
CA VAL A 149 17.54 -23.12 4.06
C VAL A 149 18.68 -23.84 3.32
N ASN A 150 18.52 -25.14 3.06
CA ASN A 150 19.49 -25.89 2.27
C ASN A 150 19.42 -25.48 0.79
N ILE A 151 20.25 -24.53 0.37
CA ILE A 151 20.19 -23.92 -0.98
C ILE A 151 21.48 -24.20 -1.77
N LYS A 152 21.36 -24.56 -3.04
CA LYS A 152 22.42 -24.42 -4.05
C LYS A 152 22.33 -23.02 -4.66
N LEU A 153 23.28 -22.16 -4.35
CA LEU A 153 23.23 -20.74 -4.73
C LEU A 153 24.18 -20.46 -5.90
N ARG A 154 23.66 -19.81 -6.94
CA ARG A 154 24.47 -19.23 -8.02
C ARG A 154 24.17 -17.73 -8.10
N ILE A 155 25.18 -16.89 -7.95
CA ILE A 155 25.07 -15.45 -8.11
C ILE A 155 25.80 -15.08 -9.40
N PHE A 156 25.12 -14.40 -10.30
CA PHE A 156 25.67 -13.83 -11.51
C PHE A 156 25.75 -12.32 -11.34
N LEU A 157 26.97 -11.78 -11.47
CA LEU A 157 27.22 -10.35 -11.39
C LEU A 157 27.20 -9.80 -12.80
N PHE A 158 26.24 -8.93 -13.09
CA PHE A 158 26.14 -8.25 -14.36
C PHE A 158 26.53 -6.78 -14.16
N ASP A 159 27.37 -6.26 -15.04
CA ASP A 159 27.55 -4.83 -15.21
C ASP A 159 26.86 -4.46 -16.53
N PRO A 160 25.60 -3.98 -16.49
CA PRO A 160 24.85 -3.74 -17.71
C PRO A 160 25.49 -2.75 -18.66
N GLU A 161 26.24 -1.77 -18.17
CA GLU A 161 26.73 -0.70 -19.01
C GLU A 161 28.03 -0.10 -18.48
N TYR A 162 29.08 -0.25 -19.29
CA TYR A 162 30.26 0.61 -19.36
C TYR A 162 29.90 2.07 -19.76
N GLN A 163 28.70 2.56 -19.42
CA GLN A 163 28.30 3.95 -19.52
C GLN A 163 28.55 4.60 -18.15
N MET A 164 29.78 5.13 -17.97
CA MET A 164 30.28 5.81 -16.77
C MET A 164 29.46 7.05 -16.31
N ASN A 165 28.23 7.24 -16.79
CA ASN A 165 27.36 8.35 -16.41
C ASN A 165 26.33 7.98 -15.34
N GLU A 166 26.10 6.70 -15.06
CA GLU A 166 25.27 6.31 -13.91
C GLU A 166 26.07 6.37 -12.63
N LYS A 167 25.56 7.18 -11.70
CA LYS A 167 26.16 7.40 -10.39
C LYS A 167 25.95 6.16 -9.51
N PHE A 168 27.02 5.68 -8.87
CA PHE A 168 26.98 4.59 -7.88
C PHE A 168 25.95 4.85 -6.77
N ALA A 169 25.45 3.77 -6.14
CA ALA A 169 24.55 3.85 -5.00
C ALA A 169 25.07 4.83 -3.91
N TYR A 170 24.31 5.89 -3.63
CA TYR A 170 24.69 6.98 -2.72
C TYR A 170 24.32 6.73 -1.25
N ARG A 171 23.97 5.50 -0.88
CA ARG A 171 23.42 5.18 0.44
C ARG A 171 24.10 3.99 1.10
N PHE A 172 24.15 4.02 2.42
CA PHE A 172 24.45 2.86 3.24
C PHE A 172 23.17 2.08 3.54
N TYR A 173 23.24 0.76 3.52
CA TYR A 173 22.07 -0.08 3.72
C TYR A 173 22.35 -1.27 4.62
N ARG A 174 21.39 -1.57 5.51
CA ARG A 174 21.40 -2.75 6.37
C ARG A 174 19.99 -3.34 6.40
N TYR A 175 19.88 -4.61 6.03
CA TYR A 175 18.62 -5.35 6.13
C TYR A 175 18.56 -6.07 7.48
N VAL A 176 17.47 -5.88 8.23
CA VAL A 176 17.29 -6.53 9.55
C VAL A 176 16.55 -7.85 9.35
N LEU A 177 17.31 -8.92 9.16
CA LEU A 177 16.80 -10.28 9.06
C LEU A 177 17.85 -11.26 9.61
N ASN A 178 17.41 -12.22 10.42
CA ASN A 178 18.28 -13.24 10.99
C ASN A 178 17.77 -14.63 10.60
N SER A 179 18.68 -15.55 10.32
CA SER A 179 18.39 -16.94 9.94
C SER A 179 17.89 -17.79 11.12
N VAL A 180 18.25 -17.40 12.35
CA VAL A 180 17.91 -18.13 13.58
C VAL A 180 17.46 -17.16 14.66
N VAL A 181 16.46 -17.56 15.44
CA VAL A 181 16.01 -16.82 16.63
C VAL A 181 17.07 -16.96 17.73
N LYS A 182 17.60 -15.83 18.20
CA LYS A 182 18.56 -15.79 19.32
C LYS A 182 17.83 -15.43 20.61
N PHE A 183 18.20 -16.09 21.69
CA PHE A 183 17.61 -15.89 23.01
C PHE A 183 18.66 -15.33 23.98
N ASN A 184 18.26 -14.37 24.80
CA ASN A 184 19.02 -13.91 25.96
C ASN A 184 18.28 -14.39 27.22
N GLY A 185 18.73 -15.53 27.76
CA GLY A 185 18.00 -16.26 28.79
C GLY A 185 16.68 -16.84 28.24
N SER A 186 15.55 -16.53 28.88
CA SER A 186 14.22 -17.00 28.49
C SER A 186 13.48 -16.10 27.49
N LYS A 187 14.08 -14.96 27.10
CA LYS A 187 13.46 -14.00 26.15
C LYS A 187 14.23 -13.98 24.84
N VAL A 188 13.51 -13.76 23.74
CA VAL A 188 14.15 -13.44 22.45
C VAL A 188 15.00 -12.19 22.65
N ASP A 189 16.24 -12.23 22.18
CA ASP A 189 17.17 -11.11 22.34
C ASP A 189 16.70 -9.92 21.48
N PRO A 190 16.28 -8.80 22.09
CA PRO A 190 15.82 -7.64 21.33
C PRO A 190 16.95 -6.94 20.57
N TYR A 191 18.21 -7.16 20.96
CA TYR A 191 19.38 -6.52 20.34
C TYR A 191 19.89 -7.25 19.11
N VAL A 192 19.31 -8.40 18.76
CA VAL A 192 19.72 -9.17 17.58
C VAL A 192 19.03 -8.66 16.31
N ASN A 193 17.89 -7.98 16.44
CA ASN A 193 17.13 -7.43 15.32
C ASN A 193 17.23 -5.91 15.24
N ILE A 194 18.46 -5.37 15.23
CA ILE A 194 18.74 -3.94 15.07
C ILE A 194 19.65 -3.69 13.87
N ALA A 195 19.46 -2.57 13.19
CA ALA A 195 20.41 -2.08 12.19
C ALA A 195 21.42 -1.16 12.86
N VAL A 196 22.70 -1.53 12.83
CA VAL A 196 23.80 -0.70 13.32
C VAL A 196 24.66 -0.25 12.13
N PHE A 197 24.93 1.05 12.08
CA PHE A 197 25.82 1.67 11.11
C PHE A 197 27.02 2.24 11.85
N ASP A 198 28.15 1.53 11.77
CA ASP A 198 29.41 1.93 12.39
C ASP A 198 30.32 2.61 11.36
N ASN A 199 31.27 3.43 11.84
CA ASN A 199 32.28 4.12 11.02
C ASN A 199 31.69 4.99 9.89
N LEU A 200 30.53 5.59 10.12
CA LEU A 200 29.98 6.62 9.23
C LEU A 200 30.83 7.90 9.31
N LEU A 201 30.92 8.62 8.19
CA LEU A 201 31.62 9.90 8.12
C LEU A 201 30.95 10.93 9.02
N ASP A 202 31.70 11.56 9.93
CA ASP A 202 31.15 12.49 10.92
C ASP A 202 30.92 13.91 10.40
N SER A 203 31.58 14.26 9.29
CA SER A 203 31.55 15.56 8.62
C SER A 203 30.42 15.73 7.61
N VAL A 204 29.69 14.65 7.29
CA VAL A 204 28.62 14.63 6.29
C VAL A 204 27.27 14.54 7.00
N ILE A 205 26.26 15.24 6.46
CA ILE A 205 24.88 15.12 6.93
C ILE A 205 24.31 13.80 6.40
N HIS A 206 23.82 12.97 7.31
CA HIS A 206 23.11 11.73 6.96
C HIS A 206 21.61 11.90 7.19
N THR A 207 20.81 11.25 6.34
CA THR A 207 19.36 11.15 6.51
C THR A 207 18.99 9.68 6.67
N PHE A 208 18.28 9.34 7.73
CA PHE A 208 17.83 7.97 7.95
C PHE A 208 16.48 7.72 7.28
N HIS A 209 16.37 6.58 6.61
CA HIS A 209 15.11 6.11 6.02
C HIS A 209 14.87 4.64 6.39
N ALA A 210 13.73 4.38 7.03
CA ALA A 210 13.27 3.01 7.27
C ALA A 210 12.55 2.48 6.01
N GLU A 211 13.22 1.63 5.24
CA GLU A 211 12.56 0.88 4.16
C GLU A 211 11.73 -0.26 4.77
N THR A 212 10.42 -0.21 4.60
CA THR A 212 9.46 -1.16 5.19
C THR A 212 8.54 -1.73 4.10
N LEU A 213 7.79 -2.78 4.42
CA LEU A 213 6.78 -3.30 3.49
C LEU A 213 5.70 -2.25 3.25
N GLN A 214 5.14 -2.21 2.05
CA GLN A 214 4.10 -1.25 1.70
C GLN A 214 2.85 -1.40 2.56
N SER A 215 2.55 -2.62 3.00
CA SER A 215 1.46 -2.94 3.90
C SER A 215 1.65 -2.41 5.33
N TRP A 216 2.79 -1.79 5.66
CA TRP A 216 3.13 -1.38 7.02
C TRP A 216 2.99 0.13 7.20
N PHE A 217 2.12 0.55 8.12
CA PHE A 217 2.11 1.93 8.61
C PHE A 217 3.12 2.05 9.75
N VAL A 218 4.31 2.53 9.42
CA VAL A 218 5.42 2.69 10.37
C VAL A 218 5.57 4.15 10.78
N GLU A 219 5.78 4.38 12.07
CA GLU A 219 6.00 5.70 12.67
C GLU A 219 7.28 5.73 13.51
N SER A 220 7.88 6.92 13.65
CA SER A 220 8.98 7.12 14.59
C SER A 220 8.42 7.19 16.01
N ALA A 221 8.79 6.24 16.87
CA ALA A 221 8.32 6.14 18.24
C ALA A 221 9.27 6.84 19.23
N PHE A 222 10.57 6.80 18.95
CA PHE A 222 11.59 7.47 19.74
C PHE A 222 12.79 7.86 18.87
N ALA A 223 13.37 9.03 19.13
CA ALA A 223 14.62 9.46 18.53
C ALA A 223 15.32 10.45 19.47
N ASN A 224 16.62 10.26 19.68
CA ASN A 224 17.46 11.19 20.47
C ASN A 224 18.14 12.27 19.61
N CYS A 225 18.04 12.17 18.29
CA CYS A 225 18.66 13.02 17.27
C CYS A 225 17.60 13.41 16.21
N ASP A 226 17.91 14.40 15.37
CA ASP A 226 17.13 14.66 14.15
C ASP A 226 17.47 13.59 13.11
N MET A 227 16.55 12.65 12.87
CA MET A 227 16.75 11.56 11.90
C MET A 227 16.84 12.05 10.45
N ASP A 228 16.41 13.30 10.18
CA ASP A 228 16.47 13.89 8.85
C ASP A 228 17.81 14.59 8.57
N ASN A 229 18.47 15.08 9.62
CA ASN A 229 19.69 15.88 9.57
C ASN A 229 20.72 15.38 10.60
N ILE A 230 21.17 14.13 10.46
CA ILE A 230 22.10 13.49 11.40
C ILE A 230 23.51 14.01 11.14
N ILE A 231 24.09 14.71 12.12
CA ILE A 231 25.49 15.15 12.12
C ILE A 231 26.20 14.47 13.29
N LEU A 232 27.06 13.48 12.99
CA LEU A 232 27.69 12.65 14.04
C LEU A 232 28.80 13.38 14.81
N ARG A 233 29.37 14.45 14.25
CA ARG A 233 30.29 15.34 14.98
C ARG A 233 29.63 15.93 16.23
N ASP A 234 28.35 16.30 16.11
CA ASP A 234 27.58 16.93 17.21
C ASP A 234 26.95 15.88 18.12
N SER A 235 26.58 14.72 17.56
CA SER A 235 25.92 13.62 18.26
C SER A 235 26.71 12.33 18.09
N LYS A 236 27.60 12.02 19.06
CA LYS A 236 28.43 10.80 19.06
C LYS A 236 27.64 9.50 18.81
N ARG A 237 26.34 9.48 19.12
CA ARG A 237 25.44 8.35 18.85
C ARG A 237 24.00 8.82 18.58
N CYS A 238 23.48 8.42 17.43
CA CYS A 238 22.09 8.66 17.02
C CYS A 238 21.31 7.33 17.09
N ILE A 239 20.17 7.34 17.78
CA ILE A 239 19.31 6.18 18.03
C ILE A 239 17.88 6.57 17.64
N GLY A 240 17.33 5.85 16.66
CA GLY A 240 15.93 5.92 16.27
C GLY A 240 15.23 4.58 16.51
N VAL A 241 14.02 4.62 17.06
CA VAL A 241 13.15 3.45 17.25
C VAL A 241 11.86 3.70 16.50
N TYR A 242 11.53 2.78 15.60
CA TYR A 242 10.31 2.81 14.81
C TYR A 242 9.31 1.78 15.32
N ARG A 243 8.02 2.10 15.18
CA ARG A 243 6.91 1.23 15.56
C ARG A 243 6.03 0.96 14.34
N LEU A 244 5.70 -0.31 14.13
CA LEU A 244 4.60 -0.70 13.26
C LEU A 244 3.28 -0.36 13.98
N HIS A 245 2.59 0.68 13.51
CA HIS A 245 1.36 1.18 14.11
C HIS A 245 0.14 0.37 13.67
N SER A 246 0.01 0.14 12.36
CA SER A 246 -1.07 -0.62 11.76
C SER A 246 -0.62 -1.29 10.46
N LEU A 247 -1.42 -2.23 9.98
CA LEU A 247 -1.27 -2.87 8.68
C LEU A 247 -2.22 -2.24 7.68
N MET A 248 -1.99 -2.47 6.39
CA MET A 248 -2.83 -1.98 5.31
C MET A 248 -3.86 -3.03 4.93
N VAL A 249 -5.12 -2.60 4.83
CA VAL A 249 -6.17 -3.32 4.11
C VAL A 249 -6.38 -2.55 2.83
N GLU A 250 -5.89 -3.06 1.71
CA GLU A 250 -6.08 -2.45 0.40
C GLU A 250 -7.04 -3.27 -0.44
N GLY A 251 -7.65 -2.62 -1.42
CA GLY A 251 -8.55 -3.33 -2.32
C GLY A 251 -8.90 -2.61 -3.58
N HIS A 252 -9.64 -3.33 -4.41
CA HIS A 252 -10.15 -2.87 -5.68
C HIS A 252 -11.66 -3.07 -5.74
N ALA A 253 -12.41 -2.00 -5.98
CA ALA A 253 -13.86 -2.04 -6.11
C ALA A 253 -14.31 -1.78 -7.56
N TYR A 254 -15.07 -2.72 -8.12
CA TYR A 254 -15.58 -2.66 -9.50
C TYR A 254 -17.09 -2.84 -9.54
N ASP A 255 -17.73 -2.16 -10.49
CA ASP A 255 -19.14 -2.37 -10.81
C ASP A 255 -19.28 -3.61 -11.71
N SER A 256 -19.98 -4.66 -11.24
CA SER A 256 -20.16 -5.93 -11.97
C SER A 256 -20.85 -5.75 -13.32
N ILE A 257 -21.75 -4.77 -13.44
CA ILE A 257 -22.51 -4.52 -14.67
C ILE A 257 -21.67 -3.72 -15.66
N LYS A 258 -21.05 -2.64 -15.19
CA LYS A 258 -20.31 -1.72 -16.06
C LYS A 258 -18.88 -2.18 -16.35
N GLY A 259 -18.33 -3.06 -15.51
CA GLY A 259 -16.92 -3.48 -15.54
C GLY A 259 -15.93 -2.37 -15.20
N SER A 260 -16.41 -1.19 -14.83
CA SER A 260 -15.59 -0.02 -14.47
C SER A 260 -15.32 0.04 -12.98
N ALA A 261 -14.29 0.79 -12.59
CA ALA A 261 -14.06 1.12 -11.18
C ALA A 261 -15.29 1.79 -10.57
N ALA A 262 -15.64 1.42 -9.34
CA ALA A 262 -16.72 2.06 -8.58
C ALA A 262 -16.25 3.42 -8.00
N SER A 263 -15.76 4.31 -8.86
CA SER A 263 -15.17 5.59 -8.48
C SER A 263 -16.15 6.44 -7.66
N GLY A 264 -15.64 7.07 -6.60
CA GLY A 264 -16.44 7.91 -5.72
C GLY A 264 -17.28 7.14 -4.69
N LEU A 265 -17.32 5.80 -4.75
CA LEU A 265 -17.97 4.98 -3.74
C LEU A 265 -17.30 5.18 -2.39
N GLN A 266 -18.09 5.53 -1.38
CA GLN A 266 -17.62 5.68 -0.01
C GLN A 266 -17.77 4.37 0.73
N LEU A 267 -16.68 3.91 1.33
CA LEU A 267 -16.59 2.65 2.05
C LEU A 267 -16.26 2.90 3.51
N VAL A 268 -16.73 2.00 4.36
CA VAL A 268 -16.48 1.99 5.81
C VAL A 268 -15.98 0.62 6.22
N LEU A 269 -14.90 0.61 6.99
CA LEU A 269 -14.39 -0.58 7.65
C LEU A 269 -14.70 -0.50 9.14
N GLY A 270 -15.34 -1.54 9.68
CA GLY A 270 -15.72 -1.63 11.08
C GLY A 270 -15.56 -3.03 11.64
N ASN A 271 -15.81 -3.19 12.94
CA ASN A 271 -15.88 -4.49 13.59
C ASN A 271 -17.27 -4.65 14.26
N SER A 272 -17.46 -5.74 15.02
CA SER A 272 -18.73 -6.01 15.71
C SER A 272 -19.09 -4.99 16.80
N GLU A 273 -18.10 -4.30 17.38
CA GLU A 273 -18.32 -3.32 18.45
C GLU A 273 -18.57 -1.92 17.90
N ASN A 274 -17.78 -1.52 16.91
CA ASN A 274 -17.92 -0.26 16.19
C ASN A 274 -17.96 -0.55 14.68
N PRO A 275 -19.14 -0.47 14.04
CA PRO A 275 -19.27 -0.71 12.60
C PRO A 275 -18.69 0.42 11.73
N TYR A 276 -18.32 1.56 12.31
CA TYR A 276 -17.81 2.74 11.58
C TYR A 276 -16.46 3.23 12.17
N ILE A 277 -15.40 2.43 12.00
CA ILE A 277 -14.06 2.77 12.54
C ILE A 277 -13.29 3.64 11.56
N PHE A 278 -13.23 3.21 10.30
CA PHE A 278 -12.47 3.91 9.26
C PHE A 278 -13.34 4.11 8.04
N ASP A 279 -13.20 5.25 7.38
CA ASP A 279 -13.84 5.53 6.10
C ASP A 279 -12.82 5.91 5.02
N THR A 280 -13.18 5.64 3.77
CA THR A 280 -12.39 6.03 2.60
C THR A 280 -13.31 6.13 1.39
N ILE A 281 -12.80 6.73 0.32
CA ILE A 281 -13.44 6.75 -1.00
C ILE A 281 -12.63 5.91 -1.99
N VAL A 282 -13.33 5.26 -2.93
CA VAL A 282 -12.75 4.49 -4.02
C VAL A 282 -12.24 5.43 -5.11
N MET A 283 -10.98 5.25 -5.51
CA MET A 283 -10.35 5.99 -6.59
C MET A 283 -10.79 5.49 -7.97
N GLU A 284 -10.76 6.37 -8.96
CA GLU A 284 -11.03 6.01 -10.36
C GLU A 284 -9.98 5.01 -10.89
N ASN A 285 -8.71 5.22 -10.54
CA ASN A 285 -7.61 4.37 -10.96
C ASN A 285 -7.69 3.01 -10.26
N LEU A 286 -7.93 1.95 -11.05
CA LEU A 286 -8.00 0.55 -10.61
C LEU A 286 -9.06 0.27 -9.52
N GLY A 287 -10.03 1.18 -9.31
CA GLY A 287 -10.97 1.05 -8.19
C GLY A 287 -10.28 1.00 -6.84
N TYR A 288 -9.09 1.61 -6.71
CA TYR A 288 -8.22 1.44 -5.56
C TYR A 288 -8.79 2.11 -4.30
N PHE A 289 -8.69 1.43 -3.16
CA PHE A 289 -8.91 2.02 -1.84
C PHE A 289 -7.97 1.37 -0.81
N GLN A 290 -7.76 2.04 0.32
CA GLN A 290 -7.03 1.46 1.46
C GLN A 290 -7.61 1.93 2.79
N PHE A 291 -7.45 1.09 3.81
CA PHE A 291 -7.73 1.38 5.21
C PHE A 291 -6.51 1.06 6.07
N LYS A 292 -6.48 1.66 7.26
CA LYS A 292 -5.62 1.20 8.36
C LYS A 292 -6.32 0.01 9.03
N GLY A 293 -5.69 -1.16 9.00
CA GLY A 293 -6.16 -2.37 9.65
C GLY A 293 -5.30 -2.70 10.87
N TYR A 294 -5.94 -2.98 12.00
CA TYR A 294 -5.28 -3.66 13.12
C TYR A 294 -5.44 -5.17 12.95
N PRO A 295 -4.60 -6.00 13.58
CA PRO A 295 -4.85 -7.43 13.62
C PRO A 295 -6.25 -7.72 14.17
N GLY A 296 -7.09 -8.41 13.40
CA GLY A 296 -8.49 -8.62 13.74
C GLY A 296 -9.39 -8.93 12.56
N ALA A 297 -10.68 -9.10 12.84
CA ALA A 297 -11.72 -9.35 11.85
C ALA A 297 -12.61 -8.11 11.70
N PHE A 298 -12.85 -7.71 10.46
CA PHE A 298 -13.61 -6.52 10.10
C PHE A 298 -14.71 -6.84 9.10
N SER A 299 -15.75 -6.01 9.09
CA SER A 299 -16.77 -5.94 8.05
C SER A 299 -16.58 -4.68 7.21
N LEU A 300 -16.70 -4.83 5.89
CA LEU A 300 -16.66 -3.73 4.94
C LEU A 300 -18.09 -3.40 4.51
N ASN A 301 -18.48 -2.14 4.66
CA ASN A 301 -19.82 -1.66 4.31
C ASN A 301 -19.72 -0.43 3.41
N ILE A 302 -20.79 -0.15 2.67
CA ILE A 302 -20.94 1.12 1.94
C ILE A 302 -21.39 2.19 2.94
N LYS A 303 -20.77 3.38 2.89
CA LYS A 303 -21.24 4.52 3.68
C LYS A 303 -22.56 5.00 3.10
N GLU A 304 -23.65 4.95 3.87
CA GLU A 304 -24.94 5.48 3.42
C GLU A 304 -24.84 7.00 3.21
N ILE A 305 -24.93 7.44 1.94
CA ILE A 305 -25.01 8.85 1.60
C ILE A 305 -26.49 9.19 1.40
N LYS A 306 -27.05 10.02 2.29
CA LYS A 306 -28.37 10.61 2.03
C LYS A 306 -28.26 11.51 0.79
N ASN A 307 -29.14 11.30 -0.20
CA ASN A 307 -29.27 12.08 -1.45
C ASN A 307 -28.31 11.78 -2.63
N THR A 308 -27.81 10.55 -2.79
CA THR A 308 -27.16 10.15 -4.06
C THR A 308 -28.09 9.28 -4.92
N GLU A 309 -28.24 9.64 -6.20
CA GLU A 309 -29.01 8.87 -7.21
C GLU A 309 -28.40 7.47 -7.47
N ASN A 310 -27.11 7.30 -7.18
CA ASN A 310 -26.41 6.03 -7.35
C ASN A 310 -26.34 5.28 -6.01
N SER A 311 -27.30 4.40 -5.74
CA SER A 311 -27.15 3.43 -4.66
C SER A 311 -26.38 2.21 -5.17
N TYR A 312 -25.28 1.88 -4.50
CA TYR A 312 -24.52 0.66 -4.76
C TYR A 312 -24.89 -0.39 -3.72
N ILE A 313 -24.87 -1.65 -4.13
CA ILE A 313 -24.99 -2.78 -3.22
C ILE A 313 -23.73 -3.64 -3.42
N ILE A 314 -23.11 -4.05 -2.30
CA ILE A 314 -22.01 -5.01 -2.34
C ILE A 314 -22.57 -6.37 -2.73
N GLU A 315 -22.12 -6.91 -3.87
CA GLU A 315 -22.50 -8.25 -4.34
C GLU A 315 -21.56 -9.31 -3.77
N SER A 316 -20.26 -9.02 -3.76
CA SER A 316 -19.27 -9.91 -3.17
C SER A 316 -18.03 -9.17 -2.67
N ILE A 317 -17.47 -9.69 -1.59
CA ILE A 317 -16.14 -9.32 -1.09
C ILE A 317 -15.32 -10.60 -1.13
N VAL A 318 -14.19 -10.58 -1.84
CA VAL A 318 -13.29 -11.72 -1.93
C VAL A 318 -11.90 -11.29 -1.46
N SER A 319 -11.43 -11.91 -0.39
CA SER A 319 -10.02 -11.82 -0.01
C SER A 319 -9.17 -12.56 -1.05
N VAL A 320 -8.21 -11.85 -1.66
CA VAL A 320 -7.27 -12.47 -2.62
C VAL A 320 -6.30 -13.41 -1.92
N THR A 321 -5.99 -13.15 -0.65
CA THR A 321 -5.03 -13.88 0.16
C THR A 321 -5.62 -15.14 0.78
N THR A 322 -6.86 -15.07 1.29
CA THR A 322 -7.48 -16.15 2.08
C THR A 322 -8.67 -16.81 1.38
N GLY A 323 -9.22 -16.19 0.33
CA GLY A 323 -10.42 -16.69 -0.36
C GLY A 323 -11.71 -16.58 0.45
N SER A 324 -11.69 -15.94 1.63
CA SER A 324 -12.90 -15.72 2.44
C SER A 324 -13.86 -14.74 1.76
N SER A 325 -15.15 -15.01 1.94
CA SER A 325 -16.23 -14.07 1.66
C SER A 325 -16.69 -13.39 2.95
N ASP A 326 -17.12 -12.13 2.84
CA ASP A 326 -17.83 -11.33 3.86
C ASP A 326 -17.00 -10.79 5.04
N VAL A 327 -15.98 -11.51 5.51
CA VAL A 327 -15.11 -11.05 6.61
C VAL A 327 -13.72 -10.68 6.09
N VAL A 328 -13.29 -9.46 6.41
CA VAL A 328 -11.95 -8.94 6.15
C VAL A 328 -11.06 -9.25 7.36
N ALA A 329 -10.32 -10.35 7.30
CA ALA A 329 -9.35 -10.72 8.33
C ALA A 329 -7.97 -10.10 8.04
N VAL A 330 -7.38 -9.46 9.05
CA VAL A 330 -6.00 -8.96 9.04
C VAL A 330 -5.18 -9.85 9.97
N ASP A 331 -4.54 -10.88 9.40
CA ASP A 331 -3.82 -11.94 10.13
C ASP A 331 -2.35 -12.09 9.68
N SER A 332 -1.90 -11.28 8.72
CA SER A 332 -0.57 -11.34 8.13
C SER A 332 0.11 -9.97 8.07
N PHE A 333 1.43 -9.95 8.27
CA PHE A 333 2.24 -8.76 8.05
C PHE A 333 2.23 -8.27 6.60
N LEU A 334 1.80 -9.09 5.64
CA LEU A 334 1.61 -8.65 4.26
C LEU A 334 0.38 -7.74 4.08
N GLY A 335 -0.38 -7.49 5.15
CA GLY A 335 -1.65 -6.77 5.07
C GLY A 335 -2.72 -7.66 4.45
N GLN A 336 -3.75 -7.02 3.92
CA GLN A 336 -4.86 -7.72 3.28
C GLN A 336 -5.23 -7.06 1.97
N LEU A 337 -5.32 -7.86 0.90
CA LEU A 337 -5.79 -7.43 -0.42
C LEU A 337 -7.20 -8.00 -0.68
N ILE A 338 -8.18 -7.12 -0.88
CA ILE A 338 -9.57 -7.50 -1.14
C ILE A 338 -10.07 -7.01 -2.50
N LYS A 339 -10.89 -7.83 -3.15
CA LYS A 339 -11.64 -7.44 -4.35
C LYS A 339 -13.10 -7.31 -3.98
N VAL A 340 -13.70 -6.19 -4.33
CA VAL A 340 -15.09 -5.86 -4.03
C VAL A 340 -15.83 -5.72 -5.35
N GLN A 341 -16.91 -6.48 -5.50
CA GLN A 341 -17.84 -6.33 -6.61
C GLN A 341 -19.09 -5.64 -6.09
N VAL A 342 -19.49 -4.57 -6.77
CA VAL A 342 -20.70 -3.81 -6.45
C VAL A 342 -21.62 -3.78 -7.65
N VAL A 343 -22.90 -3.60 -7.40
CA VAL A 343 -23.91 -3.42 -8.45
C VAL A 343 -24.58 -2.07 -8.23
N SER A 344 -24.57 -1.22 -9.26
CA SER A 344 -25.35 0.02 -9.23
C SER A 344 -26.84 -0.28 -9.38
N SER A 345 -27.68 0.27 -8.51
CA SER A 345 -29.13 0.30 -8.71
C SER A 345 -29.46 1.29 -9.85
N SER A 346 -29.40 0.84 -11.10
CA SER A 346 -29.68 1.70 -12.26
C SER A 346 -31.18 1.92 -12.51
N THR A 347 -32.06 1.43 -11.64
CA THR A 347 -33.51 1.68 -11.67
C THR A 347 -33.92 2.25 -10.32
N GLY A 348 -34.73 3.32 -10.31
CA GLY A 348 -35.24 3.97 -9.09
C GLY A 348 -36.14 3.10 -8.18
N GLU A 349 -36.03 1.78 -8.28
CA GLU A 349 -36.63 0.83 -7.36
C GLU A 349 -35.55 0.33 -6.40
N LYS A 350 -35.75 0.62 -5.10
CA LYS A 350 -34.92 0.05 -4.03
C LYS A 350 -35.02 -1.48 -4.10
N PRO A 351 -33.92 -2.22 -4.32
CA PRO A 351 -33.96 -3.68 -4.25
C PRO A 351 -34.28 -4.08 -2.82
N ILE A 352 -35.38 -4.80 -2.63
CA ILE A 352 -35.72 -5.42 -1.35
C ILE A 352 -34.64 -6.50 -1.10
N PRO A 353 -33.92 -6.45 0.04
CA PRO A 353 -32.98 -7.52 0.37
C PRO A 353 -33.74 -8.84 0.46
N LYS A 354 -33.31 -9.87 -0.30
CA LYS A 354 -33.74 -11.24 -0.02
C LYS A 354 -33.19 -11.63 1.35
N ALA A 355 -34.10 -11.98 2.26
CA ALA A 355 -33.86 -12.43 3.64
C ALA A 355 -32.69 -13.45 3.72
N GLU A 356 -31.82 -13.50 4.74
CA GLU A 356 -31.94 -13.11 6.14
C GLU A 356 -30.64 -12.47 6.65
N THR A 357 -30.73 -11.32 7.32
CA THR A 357 -29.74 -10.95 8.36
C THR A 357 -30.44 -10.05 9.37
N GLN A 358 -31.08 -10.69 10.34
CA GLN A 358 -31.89 -10.11 11.42
C GLN A 358 -31.09 -9.28 12.46
N TRP A 359 -29.97 -8.65 12.08
CA TRP A 359 -29.21 -7.77 12.99
C TRP A 359 -29.46 -6.27 12.77
N TRP A 360 -30.05 -5.87 11.63
CA TRP A 360 -30.30 -4.46 11.30
C TRP A 360 -31.47 -3.82 12.08
N ASN A 361 -32.45 -4.60 12.55
CA ASN A 361 -33.67 -4.06 13.17
C ASN A 361 -33.52 -3.62 14.64
N LYS A 362 -32.29 -3.56 15.18
CA LYS A 362 -32.04 -3.13 16.58
C LYS A 362 -31.10 -1.94 16.74
N ILE A 363 -30.70 -1.26 15.66
CA ILE A 363 -29.78 -0.12 15.75
C ILE A 363 -30.48 1.14 15.22
N SER A 364 -31.50 1.58 15.95
CA SER A 364 -31.91 2.98 15.98
C SER A 364 -31.45 3.57 17.32
N SER A 365 -30.14 3.55 17.57
CA SER A 365 -29.57 4.57 18.45
C SER A 365 -29.75 5.91 17.74
N PRO A 366 -30.24 6.96 18.42
CA PRO A 366 -30.37 8.27 17.80
C PRO A 366 -28.97 8.71 17.42
N PHE A 367 -28.65 8.62 16.13
CA PHE A 367 -27.50 9.24 15.53
C PHE A 367 -27.57 10.70 15.97
N ARG A 368 -26.58 11.14 16.74
CA ARG A 368 -26.41 12.57 17.02
C ARG A 368 -26.44 13.23 15.65
N GLU A 369 -27.48 14.02 15.40
CA GLU A 369 -27.40 15.11 14.43
C GLU A 369 -26.31 16.04 14.95
N GLU A 370 -25.05 15.68 14.68
CA GLU A 370 -24.02 16.69 14.57
C GLU A 370 -24.36 17.44 13.30
N THR A 371 -25.17 18.50 13.48
CA THR A 371 -25.02 19.72 12.71
C THR A 371 -23.55 19.84 12.35
N THR A 372 -23.22 19.71 11.06
CA THR A 372 -21.86 19.91 10.56
C THR A 372 -21.35 21.20 11.18
N ASN A 373 -20.44 21.07 12.15
CA ASN A 373 -19.92 22.19 12.90
C ASN A 373 -18.98 22.96 11.96
N LEU A 374 -19.57 23.75 11.05
CA LEU A 374 -18.92 24.86 10.32
C LEU A 374 -18.29 25.87 11.29
N SER A 375 -18.54 25.71 12.58
CA SER A 375 -17.94 26.44 13.70
C SER A 375 -16.47 26.11 13.96
N THR A 376 -15.87 25.08 13.35
CA THR A 376 -14.45 24.74 13.56
C THR A 376 -13.64 24.89 12.27
N ILE A 377 -12.51 25.62 12.35
CA ILE A 377 -11.55 25.77 11.26
C ILE A 377 -10.64 24.55 11.23
N ASN A 378 -10.55 23.89 10.08
CA ASN A 378 -9.65 22.76 9.87
C ASN A 378 -8.38 23.22 9.15
N ILE A 379 -7.22 23.04 9.79
CA ILE A 379 -5.92 23.45 9.24
C ILE A 379 -5.03 22.24 9.08
N PHE A 380 -4.58 21.98 7.86
CA PHE A 380 -3.62 20.92 7.55
C PHE A 380 -2.20 21.50 7.40
N SER A 381 -1.22 20.85 8.02
CA SER A 381 0.18 21.21 7.86
C SER A 381 1.08 19.97 7.98
N LEU A 382 2.28 20.07 7.42
CA LEU A 382 3.30 19.02 7.50
C LEU A 382 4.70 19.64 7.64
N ALA A 383 5.59 18.93 8.31
CA ALA A 383 6.97 19.33 8.55
C ALA A 383 7.87 18.09 8.54
N THR A 384 9.13 18.31 8.15
CA THR A 384 10.20 17.32 8.20
C THR A 384 11.43 17.99 8.78
N GLY A 385 12.08 17.34 9.75
CA GLY A 385 13.19 17.90 10.50
C GLY A 385 12.79 18.84 11.64
N LEU A 386 13.65 18.91 12.66
CA LEU A 386 13.34 19.60 13.93
C LEU A 386 13.15 21.12 13.77
N LEU A 387 13.80 21.73 12.77
CA LEU A 387 13.68 23.16 12.49
C LEU A 387 12.26 23.51 12.00
N TYR A 388 11.74 22.79 11.01
CA TYR A 388 10.40 23.03 10.49
C TYR A 388 9.33 22.68 11.53
N GLU A 389 9.55 21.66 12.36
CA GLU A 389 8.66 21.38 13.49
C GLU A 389 8.64 22.50 14.53
N ARG A 390 9.77 23.19 14.73
CA ARG A 390 9.81 24.41 15.56
C ARG A 390 9.00 25.53 14.93
N PHE A 391 9.15 25.77 13.62
CA PHE A 391 8.34 26.76 12.93
C PHE A 391 6.85 26.42 12.97
N MET A 392 6.49 25.15 12.80
CA MET A 392 5.10 24.71 12.90
C MET A 392 4.48 25.04 14.27
N ARG A 393 5.23 24.88 15.37
CA ARG A 393 4.75 25.31 16.70
C ARG A 393 4.51 26.83 16.76
N ILE A 394 5.34 27.63 16.09
CA ILE A 394 5.15 29.09 15.99
C ILE A 394 3.92 29.40 15.12
N MET A 395 3.75 28.72 13.99
CA MET A 395 2.59 28.85 13.10
C MET A 395 1.29 28.57 13.86
N ILE A 396 1.21 27.46 14.61
CA ILE A 396 0.05 27.11 15.45
C ILE A 396 -0.26 28.24 16.44
N LEU A 397 0.75 28.72 17.18
CA LEU A 397 0.56 29.82 18.13
C LEU A 397 0.14 31.12 17.45
N SER A 398 0.63 31.39 16.24
CA SER A 398 0.25 32.57 15.48
C SER A 398 -1.23 32.51 15.07
N VAL A 399 -1.73 31.35 14.63
CA VAL A 399 -3.14 31.16 14.32
C VAL A 399 -4.01 31.37 15.56
N LEU A 400 -3.72 30.66 16.65
CA LEU A 400 -4.53 30.67 17.86
C LEU A 400 -4.60 32.05 18.54
N LYS A 401 -3.61 32.92 18.30
CA LYS A 401 -3.62 34.31 18.79
C LYS A 401 -4.56 35.23 18.01
N HIS A 402 -4.88 34.90 16.76
CA HIS A 402 -5.59 35.78 15.84
C HIS A 402 -6.97 35.26 15.41
N THR A 403 -7.42 34.12 15.94
CA THR A 403 -8.78 33.62 15.73
C THR A 403 -9.47 33.32 17.05
N LYS A 404 -10.78 33.60 17.11
CA LYS A 404 -11.65 33.18 18.23
C LYS A 404 -12.41 31.89 17.92
N THR A 405 -12.40 31.47 16.66
CA THR A 405 -13.10 30.29 16.19
C THR A 405 -12.32 29.05 16.63
N PRO A 406 -12.98 28.00 17.14
CA PRO A 406 -12.34 26.71 17.41
C PRO A 406 -11.52 26.21 16.23
N VAL A 407 -10.31 25.70 16.50
CA VAL A 407 -9.40 25.21 15.47
C VAL A 407 -9.10 23.73 15.70
N LYS A 408 -9.17 22.95 14.61
CA LYS A 408 -8.66 21.58 14.53
C LYS A 408 -7.46 21.52 13.60
N PHE A 409 -6.31 21.11 14.11
CA PHE A 409 -5.10 20.91 13.32
C PHE A 409 -4.95 19.46 12.86
N TRP A 410 -4.61 19.28 11.60
CA TRP A 410 -4.35 17.99 10.98
C TRP A 410 -2.87 17.91 10.60
N PHE A 411 -2.20 16.84 11.02
CA PHE A 411 -0.77 16.66 10.78
C PHE A 411 -0.50 15.33 10.06
N LEU A 412 0.42 15.35 9.10
CA LEU A 412 0.87 14.13 8.43
C LEU A 412 1.78 13.30 9.36
N LYS A 413 1.30 12.14 9.80
CA LYS A 413 2.00 11.33 10.82
C LYS A 413 3.32 10.74 10.33
N ASN A 414 3.40 10.38 9.05
CA ASN A 414 4.50 9.60 8.45
C ASN A 414 5.89 10.23 8.68
N TYR A 415 5.95 11.56 8.80
CA TYR A 415 7.20 12.32 8.86
C TYR A 415 7.36 13.15 10.14
N ALA A 416 6.38 13.06 11.06
CA ALA A 416 6.44 13.76 12.32
C ALA A 416 7.42 13.08 13.29
N SER A 417 8.26 13.88 13.95
CA SER A 417 9.18 13.38 14.97
C SER A 417 8.42 13.00 16.26
N PRO A 418 9.01 12.11 17.08
CA PRO A 418 8.47 11.79 18.40
C PRO A 418 8.40 13.02 19.32
N GLN A 419 9.38 13.91 19.21
CA GLN A 419 9.47 15.13 20.02
C GLN A 419 8.35 16.10 19.66
N PHE A 420 8.07 16.26 18.36
CA PHE A 420 6.95 17.07 17.89
C PHE A 420 5.61 16.49 18.32
N THR A 421 5.42 15.17 18.18
CA THR A 421 4.19 14.50 18.62
C THR A 421 3.88 14.78 20.08
N LYS A 422 4.89 14.61 20.97
CA LYS A 422 4.75 14.90 22.40
C LYS A 422 4.49 16.40 22.66
N SER A 423 5.12 17.28 21.89
CA SER A 423 4.95 18.72 22.04
C SER A 423 3.53 19.17 21.68
N ILE A 424 2.95 18.61 20.61
CA ILE A 424 1.58 18.93 20.18
C ILE A 424 0.56 18.50 21.24
N GLU A 425 0.71 17.32 21.85
CA GLU A 425 -0.17 16.88 22.93
C GLU A 425 -0.15 17.84 24.14
N ILE A 426 1.01 18.37 24.49
CA ILE A 426 1.14 19.35 25.58
C ILE A 426 0.54 20.71 25.16
N MET A 427 0.81 21.13 23.92
CA MET A 427 0.30 22.40 23.38
C MET A 427 -1.22 22.38 23.25
N SER A 428 -1.83 21.27 22.83
CA SER A 428 -3.29 21.16 22.68
C SER A 428 -4.00 21.35 24.01
N LYS A 429 -3.48 20.75 25.08
CA LYS A 429 -4.02 20.91 26.45
C LYS A 429 -3.81 22.33 26.99
N LYS A 430 -2.72 22.98 26.62
CA LYS A 430 -2.38 24.33 27.10
C LYS A 430 -3.15 25.44 26.38
N PHE A 431 -3.36 25.29 25.07
CA PHE A 431 -3.97 26.31 24.21
C PHE A 431 -5.36 25.91 23.71
N ASP A 432 -5.92 24.82 24.22
CA ASP A 432 -7.28 24.33 23.98
C ASP A 432 -7.67 24.24 22.49
N PHE A 433 -6.84 23.53 21.71
CA PHE A 433 -7.14 23.22 20.31
C PHE A 433 -7.24 21.72 20.08
N GLN A 434 -8.03 21.33 19.07
CA GLN A 434 -8.16 19.93 18.67
C GLN A 434 -7.08 19.59 17.65
N TYR A 435 -6.63 18.33 17.64
CA TYR A 435 -5.72 17.87 16.60
C TYR A 435 -5.94 16.41 16.26
N GLU A 436 -5.53 16.03 15.06
CA GLU A 436 -5.53 14.65 14.61
C GLU A 436 -4.38 14.37 13.65
N TYR A 437 -3.92 13.13 13.66
CA TYR A 437 -2.85 12.65 12.78
C TYR A 437 -3.44 11.86 11.61
N VAL A 438 -3.21 12.35 10.40
CA VAL A 438 -3.60 11.69 9.16
C VAL A 438 -2.42 10.96 8.54
N GLN A 439 -2.70 9.85 7.86
CA GLN A 439 -1.68 9.03 7.23
C GLN A 439 -2.32 8.17 6.14
N TYR A 440 -1.63 8.08 5.01
CA TYR A 440 -2.03 7.33 3.83
C TYR A 440 -0.78 6.73 3.18
N GLN A 441 -0.79 5.47 2.75
CA GLN A 441 0.35 4.90 2.02
C GLN A 441 0.31 5.33 0.56
N TRP A 442 1.49 5.57 -0.01
CA TRP A 442 1.63 5.82 -1.44
C TRP A 442 1.19 4.55 -2.22
N PRO A 443 0.15 4.61 -3.07
CA PRO A 443 -0.36 3.42 -3.76
C PRO A 443 0.69 2.78 -4.68
N HIS A 444 0.67 1.45 -4.81
CA HIS A 444 1.70 0.72 -5.58
C HIS A 444 1.68 1.04 -7.08
N TRP A 445 0.54 1.44 -7.60
CA TRP A 445 0.34 1.77 -9.01
C TRP A 445 0.76 3.21 -9.36
N LEU A 446 0.85 4.09 -8.36
CA LEU A 446 1.23 5.48 -8.53
C LEU A 446 2.76 5.61 -8.45
N LEU A 447 3.39 6.23 -9.46
CA LEU A 447 4.84 6.33 -9.53
C LEU A 447 5.39 7.06 -8.29
N LYS A 448 6.17 6.37 -7.48
CA LYS A 448 6.68 6.90 -6.21
C LYS A 448 7.96 7.71 -6.42
N GLN A 449 8.08 8.81 -5.69
CA GLN A 449 9.30 9.61 -5.64
C GLN A 449 10.33 8.99 -4.68
N THR A 450 11.62 9.13 -4.99
CA THR A 450 12.72 8.62 -4.15
C THR A 450 13.18 9.66 -3.12
N GLU A 451 13.22 10.93 -3.52
CA GLU A 451 13.61 12.04 -2.65
C GLU A 451 12.51 12.39 -1.64
N LYS A 452 12.85 12.44 -0.35
CA LYS A 452 11.90 12.70 0.74
C LYS A 452 11.11 13.98 0.54
N GLN A 453 11.76 15.05 0.10
CA GLN A 453 11.12 16.35 -0.15
C GLN A 453 10.05 16.26 -1.24
N ARG A 454 10.33 15.56 -2.34
CA ARG A 454 9.36 15.32 -3.43
C ARG A 454 8.17 14.47 -2.97
N ILE A 455 8.42 13.47 -2.11
CA ILE A 455 7.33 12.69 -1.50
C ILE A 455 6.43 13.60 -0.66
N ILE A 456 7.01 14.47 0.17
CA ILE A 456 6.27 15.41 1.02
C ILE A 456 5.43 16.37 0.16
N TRP A 457 5.97 16.90 -0.93
CA TRP A 457 5.20 17.71 -1.88
C TRP A 457 4.03 16.94 -2.49
N GLY A 458 4.22 15.66 -2.81
CA GLY A 458 3.15 14.77 -3.24
C GLY A 458 2.00 14.71 -2.21
N TYR A 459 2.31 14.56 -0.92
CA TYR A 459 1.30 14.54 0.14
C TYR A 459 0.54 15.86 0.33
N LYS A 460 1.09 16.99 -0.10
CA LYS A 460 0.37 18.28 -0.06
C LYS A 460 -0.83 18.29 -1.03
N ILE A 461 -0.78 17.53 -2.13
CA ILE A 461 -1.73 17.68 -3.24
C ILE A 461 -2.38 16.38 -3.72
N LEU A 462 -1.66 15.26 -3.79
CA LEU A 462 -2.10 14.05 -4.48
C LEU A 462 -3.17 13.26 -3.72
N PHE A 463 -3.32 13.47 -2.42
CA PHE A 463 -4.14 12.61 -1.53
C PHE A 463 -5.19 13.39 -0.74
N LEU A 464 -5.47 14.65 -1.07
CA LEU A 464 -6.38 15.50 -0.30
C LEU A 464 -7.80 14.92 -0.17
N ASP A 465 -8.27 14.18 -1.15
CA ASP A 465 -9.57 13.49 -1.16
C ASP A 465 -9.66 12.32 -0.19
N VAL A 466 -8.56 11.59 0.01
CA VAL A 466 -8.48 10.32 0.77
C VAL A 466 -7.74 10.41 2.10
N LEU A 467 -7.01 11.50 2.35
CA LEU A 467 -6.18 11.67 3.54
C LEU A 467 -7.02 12.03 4.78
N PHE A 468 -8.14 12.73 4.58
CA PHE A 468 -9.03 13.17 5.65
C PHE A 468 -10.31 12.33 5.68
N PRO A 469 -10.91 12.14 6.87
CA PRO A 469 -12.24 11.55 7.01
C PRO A 469 -13.28 12.20 6.10
N LEU A 470 -14.29 11.44 5.68
CA LEU A 470 -15.24 11.91 4.66
C LEU A 470 -16.19 13.00 5.16
N ASP A 471 -16.33 13.15 6.48
CA ASP A 471 -17.15 14.17 7.13
C ASP A 471 -16.47 15.55 7.20
N VAL A 472 -15.16 15.65 6.98
CA VAL A 472 -14.43 16.93 6.95
C VAL A 472 -14.83 17.73 5.70
N PRO A 473 -15.45 18.92 5.84
CA PRO A 473 -15.99 19.65 4.68
C PRO A 473 -14.93 20.45 3.92
N ARG A 474 -13.98 21.04 4.65
CA ARG A 474 -13.02 22.01 4.10
C ARG A 474 -11.74 21.98 4.93
N ILE A 475 -10.59 22.21 4.29
CA ILE A 475 -9.29 22.38 4.97
C ILE A 475 -8.54 23.58 4.41
N ILE A 476 -7.80 24.27 5.27
CA ILE A 476 -6.77 25.24 4.88
C ILE A 476 -5.43 24.55 5.01
N PHE A 477 -4.62 24.54 3.97
CA PHE A 477 -3.22 24.19 4.10
C PHE A 477 -2.41 25.42 4.47
N VAL A 478 -1.55 25.31 5.49
CA VAL A 478 -0.60 26.36 5.90
C VAL A 478 0.78 25.75 6.02
N ASP A 479 1.75 26.25 5.24
CA ASP A 479 3.16 25.83 5.35
C ASP A 479 3.72 26.12 6.75
N ALA A 480 4.60 25.24 7.23
CA ALA A 480 5.08 25.25 8.62
C ALA A 480 5.85 26.53 9.01
N ASP A 481 6.43 27.24 8.06
CA ASP A 481 7.21 28.46 8.24
C ASP A 481 6.39 29.77 8.16
N GLN A 482 5.07 29.67 7.96
CA GLN A 482 4.17 30.81 7.93
C GLN A 482 3.92 31.41 9.32
N ILE A 483 3.73 32.74 9.37
CA ILE A 483 3.22 33.46 10.54
C ILE A 483 1.89 34.09 10.16
N VAL A 484 0.83 33.70 10.84
CA VAL A 484 -0.53 34.17 10.59
C VAL A 484 -0.86 35.33 11.54
N ARG A 485 -1.32 36.44 10.97
CA ARG A 485 -1.71 37.65 11.71
C ARG A 485 -3.17 38.08 11.48
N ALA A 486 -3.89 37.39 10.60
CA ALA A 486 -5.30 37.61 10.31
C ALA A 486 -6.13 36.44 10.86
N ASP A 487 -7.44 36.65 11.00
CA ASP A 487 -8.36 35.56 11.38
C ASP A 487 -8.54 34.62 10.18
N LEU A 488 -8.04 33.38 10.29
CA LEU A 488 -8.20 32.38 9.23
C LEU A 488 -9.65 31.97 9.00
N ASN A 489 -10.59 32.34 9.87
CA ASN A 489 -12.00 32.14 9.60
C ASN A 489 -12.45 32.90 8.35
N GLU A 490 -11.87 34.07 8.06
CA GLU A 490 -12.18 34.83 6.84
C GLU A 490 -11.85 34.01 5.58
N LEU A 491 -10.66 33.38 5.57
CA LEU A 491 -10.27 32.48 4.50
C LEU A 491 -11.15 31.23 4.49
N TYR A 492 -11.43 30.65 5.66
CA TYR A 492 -12.24 29.43 5.76
C TYR A 492 -13.66 29.62 5.23
N GLN A 493 -14.24 30.82 5.34
CA GLN A 493 -15.58 31.17 4.86
C GLN A 493 -15.59 31.79 3.45
N MET A 494 -14.43 31.94 2.81
CA MET A 494 -14.32 32.53 1.48
C MET A 494 -15.20 31.77 0.47
N ASP A 495 -15.96 32.54 -0.32
CA ASP A 495 -16.67 32.01 -1.49
C ASP A 495 -15.66 31.69 -2.60
N MET A 496 -15.58 30.42 -2.97
CA MET A 496 -14.70 29.93 -4.04
C MET A 496 -15.40 29.86 -5.40
N ALA A 497 -16.61 30.40 -5.53
CA ALA A 497 -17.39 30.43 -6.78
C ALA A 497 -17.52 29.03 -7.44
N GLY A 498 -17.70 27.99 -6.61
CA GLY A 498 -17.80 26.59 -7.04
C GLY A 498 -16.49 25.88 -7.38
N ALA A 499 -15.33 26.55 -7.22
CA ALA A 499 -14.02 25.93 -7.39
C ALA A 499 -13.69 24.98 -6.21
N PRO A 500 -13.01 23.83 -6.47
CA PRO A 500 -12.68 22.86 -5.43
C PRO A 500 -11.50 23.28 -4.53
N TYR A 501 -10.69 24.25 -4.96
CA TYR A 501 -9.60 24.82 -4.18
C TYR A 501 -9.25 26.23 -4.66
N ALA A 502 -8.68 27.04 -3.77
CA ALA A 502 -8.24 28.40 -4.03
C ALA A 502 -6.82 28.63 -3.51
N TYR A 503 -5.99 29.31 -4.31
CA TYR A 503 -4.57 29.56 -4.03
C TYR A 503 -4.25 31.05 -4.11
N THR A 504 -3.21 31.48 -3.40
CA THR A 504 -2.66 32.83 -3.52
C THR A 504 -1.75 32.96 -4.76
N PRO A 505 -1.93 33.98 -5.62
CA PRO A 505 -1.03 34.23 -6.74
C PRO A 505 0.33 34.78 -6.27
N PHE A 506 1.36 34.67 -7.12
CA PHE A 506 2.65 35.28 -6.86
C PHE A 506 2.56 36.82 -6.91
N CYS A 507 3.28 37.51 -6.00
CA CYS A 507 3.29 38.98 -5.95
C CYS A 507 4.02 39.62 -7.14
N ASP A 508 3.43 40.67 -7.70
CA ASP A 508 4.02 41.46 -8.78
C ASP A 508 4.60 42.82 -8.33
N ASP A 509 4.47 43.17 -7.05
CA ASP A 509 4.71 44.51 -6.52
C ASP A 509 6.18 44.98 -6.45
N ARG A 510 7.15 44.07 -6.64
CA ARG A 510 8.60 44.38 -6.62
C ARG A 510 9.22 44.38 -8.03
N PRO A 511 9.36 45.53 -8.70
CA PRO A 511 9.91 45.60 -10.06
C PRO A 511 11.35 45.10 -10.17
N GLU A 512 12.16 45.25 -9.13
CA GLU A 512 13.56 44.82 -9.08
C GLU A 512 13.74 43.29 -9.18
N MET A 513 12.67 42.52 -8.94
CA MET A 513 12.69 41.04 -9.00
C MET A 513 12.21 40.49 -10.35
N GLU A 514 11.86 41.33 -11.32
CA GLU A 514 11.24 40.92 -12.60
C GLU A 514 12.10 39.90 -13.38
N SER A 515 13.43 39.98 -13.27
CA SER A 515 14.34 39.03 -13.92
C SER A 515 14.18 37.58 -13.43
N PHE A 516 13.80 37.39 -12.17
CA PHE A 516 13.64 36.06 -11.54
C PHE A 516 12.25 35.46 -11.76
N ARG A 517 11.30 36.22 -12.32
CA ARG A 517 9.92 35.78 -12.58
C ARG A 517 9.85 34.87 -13.80
N PHE A 518 10.34 33.64 -13.65
CA PHE A 518 10.40 32.65 -14.73
C PHE A 518 9.02 32.32 -15.30
N TRP A 519 7.95 32.43 -14.51
CA TRP A 519 6.58 32.14 -14.94
C TRP A 519 6.02 33.14 -15.97
N LYS A 520 6.64 34.32 -16.11
CA LYS A 520 6.26 35.33 -17.12
C LYS A 520 6.92 35.10 -18.49
N LYS A 521 7.77 34.08 -18.63
CA LYS A 521 8.57 33.82 -19.83
C LYS A 521 8.45 32.36 -20.29
N GLY A 522 8.77 32.12 -21.56
CA GLY A 522 8.89 30.79 -22.16
C GLY A 522 7.66 29.90 -21.92
N TYR A 523 7.93 28.65 -21.55
CA TYR A 523 6.91 27.61 -21.36
C TYR A 523 5.76 28.04 -20.45
N TRP A 524 6.06 28.61 -19.27
CA TRP A 524 5.03 28.92 -18.27
C TRP A 524 4.06 30.00 -18.74
N ARG A 525 4.55 31.05 -19.39
CA ARG A 525 3.68 32.10 -19.95
C ARG A 525 2.70 31.51 -20.97
N ASP A 526 3.23 30.69 -21.88
CA ASP A 526 2.45 30.12 -22.98
C ASP A 526 1.46 29.06 -22.48
N HIS A 527 1.84 28.29 -21.45
CA HIS A 527 0.98 27.31 -20.79
C HIS A 527 -0.15 27.96 -19.98
N LEU A 528 0.16 29.02 -19.21
CA LEU A 528 -0.79 29.67 -18.31
C LEU A 528 -1.89 30.46 -19.05
N ARG A 529 -1.63 30.94 -20.28
CA ARG A 529 -2.61 31.63 -21.15
C ARG A 529 -3.38 32.75 -20.41
N GLY A 530 -2.65 33.59 -19.70
CA GLY A 530 -3.20 34.71 -18.93
C GLY A 530 -3.67 34.36 -17.51
N LYS A 531 -3.62 33.08 -17.10
CA LYS A 531 -3.83 32.70 -15.70
C LYS A 531 -2.61 33.05 -14.84
N SER A 532 -2.83 33.33 -13.57
CA SER A 532 -1.76 33.62 -12.62
C SER A 532 -0.93 32.37 -12.27
N TYR A 533 0.35 32.58 -11.96
CA TYR A 533 1.18 31.57 -11.30
C TYR A 533 0.94 31.63 -9.78
N HIS A 534 0.63 30.49 -9.17
CA HIS A 534 0.19 30.41 -7.77
C HIS A 534 1.26 29.81 -6.86
N ILE A 535 1.21 30.18 -5.57
CA ILE A 535 2.14 29.71 -4.54
C ILE A 535 1.46 28.62 -3.69
N SER A 536 2.12 27.49 -3.50
CA SER A 536 1.59 26.33 -2.74
C SER A 536 1.84 26.38 -1.23
N ALA A 537 2.04 27.58 -0.67
CA ALA A 537 2.32 27.78 0.76
C ALA A 537 1.06 28.00 1.61
N LEU A 538 -0.01 28.51 1.00
CA LEU A 538 -1.32 28.74 1.60
C LEU A 538 -2.39 28.47 0.55
N TYR A 539 -3.33 27.58 0.85
CA TYR A 539 -4.48 27.34 -0.02
C TYR A 539 -5.67 26.77 0.75
N LEU A 540 -6.86 27.02 0.22
CA LEU A 540 -8.13 26.52 0.72
C LEU A 540 -8.61 25.37 -0.17
N VAL A 541 -9.19 24.32 0.42
CA VAL A 541 -9.76 23.19 -0.30
C VAL A 541 -11.14 22.89 0.24
N ASP A 542 -12.15 22.91 -0.63
CA ASP A 542 -13.48 22.39 -0.33
C ASP A 542 -13.48 20.90 -0.62
N LEU A 543 -13.36 20.07 0.42
CA LEU A 543 -13.18 18.63 0.27
C LEU A 543 -14.41 17.94 -0.31
N TYR A 544 -15.62 18.44 -0.02
CA TYR A 544 -16.83 17.92 -0.64
C TYR A 544 -16.82 18.16 -2.14
N ARG A 545 -16.59 19.40 -2.58
CA ARG A 545 -16.49 19.74 -4.00
C ARG A 545 -15.31 19.04 -4.68
N PHE A 546 -14.17 18.94 -4.00
CA PHE A 546 -12.97 18.27 -4.50
C PHE A 546 -13.21 16.78 -4.79
N ARG A 547 -13.91 16.07 -3.88
CA ARG A 547 -14.30 14.67 -4.04
C ARG A 547 -15.39 14.51 -5.11
N GLU A 548 -16.42 15.36 -5.09
CA GLU A 548 -17.52 15.36 -6.06
C GLU A 548 -17.00 15.50 -7.51
N MET A 549 -16.04 16.41 -7.73
CA MET A 549 -15.44 16.64 -9.04
C MET A 549 -14.37 15.61 -9.43
N MET A 550 -14.08 14.64 -8.56
CA MET A 550 -12.97 13.69 -8.70
C MET A 550 -11.63 14.42 -9.01
N ALA A 551 -11.40 15.56 -8.35
CA ALA A 551 -10.23 16.39 -8.62
C ALA A 551 -8.92 15.66 -8.26
N GLY A 552 -8.93 14.86 -7.20
CA GLY A 552 -7.78 14.05 -6.77
C GLY A 552 -7.33 13.05 -7.84
N ASP A 553 -8.27 12.32 -8.47
CA ASP A 553 -7.96 11.36 -9.53
C ASP A 553 -7.38 12.04 -10.77
N ARG A 554 -7.94 13.19 -11.18
CA ARG A 554 -7.39 13.98 -12.29
C ARG A 554 -5.94 14.42 -12.02
N ILE A 555 -5.66 14.89 -10.81
CA ILE A 555 -4.32 15.32 -10.41
C ILE A 555 -3.36 14.12 -10.43
N ARG A 556 -3.75 12.98 -9.83
CA ARG A 556 -2.93 11.74 -9.84
C ARG A 556 -2.68 11.23 -11.25
N GLY A 557 -3.68 11.28 -12.14
CA GLY A 557 -3.55 10.91 -13.55
C GLY A 557 -2.53 11.79 -14.30
N GLN A 558 -2.62 13.11 -14.13
CA GLN A 558 -1.65 14.04 -14.73
C GLN A 558 -0.23 13.84 -14.15
N TYR A 559 -0.13 13.68 -12.83
CA TYR A 559 1.13 13.37 -12.17
C TYR A 559 1.76 12.09 -12.74
N GLN A 560 0.98 11.01 -12.90
CA GLN A 560 1.47 9.73 -13.42
C GLN A 560 2.03 9.86 -14.85
N MET A 561 1.46 10.74 -15.67
CA MET A 561 1.95 11.03 -17.01
C MET A 561 3.25 11.82 -16.98
N LEU A 562 3.31 12.91 -16.19
CA LEU A 562 4.44 13.83 -16.14
C LEU A 562 5.66 13.23 -15.45
N SER A 563 5.44 12.53 -14.33
CA SER A 563 6.51 12.00 -13.46
C SER A 563 7.39 10.92 -14.09
N ARG A 564 7.04 10.44 -15.30
CA ARG A 564 7.91 9.58 -16.12
C ARG A 564 9.21 10.28 -16.51
N ASP A 565 9.17 11.61 -16.70
CA ASP A 565 10.37 12.42 -16.81
C ASP A 565 10.74 12.97 -15.42
N PRO A 566 11.90 12.59 -14.84
CA PRO A 566 12.36 13.10 -13.55
C PRO A 566 12.56 14.62 -13.50
N LYS A 567 12.68 15.29 -14.65
CA LYS A 567 12.89 16.75 -14.75
C LYS A 567 11.59 17.54 -14.99
N SER A 568 10.44 16.87 -15.02
CA SER A 568 9.15 17.49 -15.35
C SER A 568 8.63 18.46 -14.29
N LEU A 569 8.70 18.08 -13.01
CA LEU A 569 8.09 18.78 -11.87
C LEU A 569 9.08 19.02 -10.72
#